data_AF-A0A0A2M302-F1
#
_entry.id   AF-A0A0A2M302-F1
#
_cell.length_a   1.000
_cell.length_b   1.000
_cell.length_c   1.000
_cell.angle_alpha   90.00
_cell.angle_beta   90.00
_cell.angle_gamma   90.00
#
_symmetry.space_group_name_H-M   'P 1'
#
loop_
_entity.id
_entity.type
_entity.pdbx_description
1 polymer ?
#
loop_
_entity_poly.entity_id
_entity_poly.type
_entity_poly.pdbx_seq_one_letter_code
_entity_poly.pdbx_strand_id
1 'polypeptide(L)'
;MKVVKNSGHIVEFNQDKLRHSLLRSGAQPHKVEFILKEINKNLYDGINTKQIYKMAFSLLKKEANVHAAKYNLRKAIEMLGPAGFFFEKFIARLYASEGFTTTTNITLQGKCVTHEIDVVIKKDDKVGIVECKFHGSREVRSDVKVPMYILSRFNDVKHNTHTIFNTQEAIDNCTIATNTRFTGDAVAFASCSGLSLLSWDYPEANNIKTKIDNNCLYPITCLTSLTAAEKEKLLILDILLVKELVNETECLEKIGLSANRMRNVIREASGICNYM
;
A
#
# COMPACT_ATOMS: atom_id res chain seq x y z
N MET A 1 28.15 11.75 -8.73
CA MET A 1 27.40 12.90 -8.17
C MET A 1 26.63 12.37 -6.99
N LYS A 2 26.77 13.02 -5.84
CA LYS A 2 26.18 12.57 -4.60
C LYS A 2 24.77 13.13 -4.43
N VAL A 3 23.86 12.31 -3.90
CA VAL A 3 22.49 12.69 -3.57
C VAL A 3 22.19 12.38 -2.11
N VAL A 4 21.33 13.21 -1.51
CA VAL A 4 20.93 13.06 -0.11
C VAL A 4 19.61 12.30 -0.05
N LYS A 5 19.62 11.11 0.56
CA LYS A 5 18.39 10.34 0.83
C LYS A 5 17.50 11.08 1.82
N ASN A 6 16.22 10.71 1.84
CA ASN A 6 15.29 11.21 2.86
C ASN A 6 15.72 10.83 4.30
N SER A 7 16.55 9.80 4.46
CA SER A 7 17.19 9.42 5.73
C SER A 7 18.42 10.28 6.10
N GLY A 8 18.83 11.22 5.27
CA GLY A 8 20.07 12.00 5.43
C GLY A 8 21.35 11.31 4.91
N HIS A 9 21.30 10.02 4.55
CA HIS A 9 22.46 9.32 4.01
C HIS A 9 22.82 9.84 2.61
N ILE A 10 24.13 10.03 2.38
CA ILE A 10 24.69 10.43 1.11
C ILE A 10 25.04 9.18 0.30
N VAL A 11 24.57 9.11 -0.95
CA VAL A 11 24.88 8.01 -1.87
C VAL A 11 25.16 8.52 -3.28
N GLU A 12 25.81 7.73 -4.11
CA GLU A 12 25.93 8.04 -5.54
C GLU A 12 24.56 8.01 -6.21
N PHE A 13 24.31 9.02 -7.05
CA PHE A 13 23.16 9.03 -7.93
C PHE A 13 23.24 7.86 -8.91
N ASN A 14 22.16 7.10 -8.98
CA ASN A 14 22.04 5.99 -9.92
C ASN A 14 20.88 6.30 -10.88
N GLN A 15 21.23 6.73 -12.09
CA GLN A 15 20.26 7.07 -13.12
C GLN A 15 19.41 5.86 -13.53
N ASP A 16 20.00 4.66 -13.55
CA ASP A 16 19.26 3.44 -13.89
C ASP A 16 18.13 3.17 -12.89
N LYS A 17 18.33 3.41 -11.59
CA LYS A 17 17.25 3.28 -10.60
C LYS A 17 16.07 4.20 -10.91
N LEU A 18 16.35 5.43 -11.36
CA LEU A 18 15.32 6.38 -11.78
C LEU A 18 14.64 5.95 -13.10
N ARG A 19 15.42 5.49 -14.08
CA ARG A 19 14.90 4.94 -15.33
C ARG A 19 13.93 3.78 -15.06
N HIS A 20 14.33 2.82 -14.24
CA HIS A 20 13.51 1.66 -13.89
C HIS A 20 12.24 2.06 -13.12
N SER A 21 12.30 3.07 -12.24
CA SER A 21 11.09 3.54 -11.54
C SER A 21 10.11 4.24 -12.49
N LEU A 22 10.61 5.02 -13.45
CA LEU A 22 9.80 5.65 -14.50
C LEU A 22 9.16 4.60 -15.43
N LEU A 23 9.92 3.63 -15.93
CA LEU A 23 9.38 2.55 -16.79
C LEU A 23 8.29 1.75 -16.07
N ARG A 24 8.47 1.45 -14.78
CA ARG A 24 7.47 0.74 -13.97
C ARG A 24 6.14 1.47 -13.81
N SER A 25 6.09 2.78 -14.06
CA SER A 25 4.83 3.54 -14.09
C SER A 25 4.00 3.31 -15.36
N GLY A 26 4.53 2.56 -16.32
CA GLY A 26 3.94 2.35 -17.65
C GLY A 26 4.31 3.43 -18.67
N ALA A 27 5.21 4.36 -18.33
CA ALA A 27 5.69 5.37 -19.27
C ALA A 27 6.49 4.73 -20.42
N GLN A 28 6.24 5.20 -21.64
CA GLN A 28 6.92 4.69 -22.83
C GLN A 28 8.42 4.99 -22.82
N PRO A 29 9.30 4.11 -23.34
CA PRO A 29 10.76 4.29 -23.26
C PRO A 29 11.26 5.65 -23.75
N HIS A 30 10.74 6.14 -24.88
CA HIS A 30 11.13 7.45 -25.43
C HIS A 30 10.75 8.62 -24.49
N LYS A 31 9.62 8.53 -23.77
CA LYS A 31 9.22 9.52 -22.76
C LYS A 31 10.10 9.43 -21.52
N VAL A 32 10.48 8.22 -21.10
CA VAL A 32 11.42 8.04 -19.98
C VAL A 32 12.75 8.72 -20.26
N GLU A 33 13.34 8.54 -21.45
CA GLU A 33 14.60 9.21 -21.81
C GLU A 33 14.44 10.74 -21.88
N PHE A 34 13.31 11.25 -22.37
CA PHE A 34 13.02 12.68 -22.31
C PHE A 34 12.99 13.20 -20.86
N ILE A 35 12.26 12.52 -19.97
CA ILE A 35 12.17 12.90 -18.55
C ILE A 35 13.55 12.86 -17.87
N LEU A 36 14.35 11.82 -18.14
CA LEU A 36 15.71 11.71 -17.61
C LEU A 36 16.58 12.87 -18.08
N LYS A 37 16.49 13.26 -19.35
CA LYS A 37 17.22 14.41 -19.90
C LYS A 37 16.82 15.72 -19.19
N GLU A 38 15.53 15.96 -18.98
CA GLU A 38 15.06 17.16 -18.26
C GLU A 38 15.48 17.18 -16.79
N ILE A 39 15.46 16.02 -16.12
CA ILE A 39 15.93 15.92 -14.74
C ILE A 39 17.43 16.19 -14.67
N ASN A 40 18.23 15.59 -15.55
CA ASN A 40 19.69 15.73 -15.56
C ASN A 40 20.16 17.19 -15.70
N LYS A 41 19.44 18.04 -16.44
CA LYS A 41 19.75 19.49 -16.54
C LYS A 41 19.67 20.23 -15.20
N ASN A 42 18.89 19.71 -14.27
CA ASN A 42 18.57 20.34 -12.99
C ASN A 42 19.22 19.59 -11.81
N LEU A 43 20.03 18.55 -12.08
CA LEU A 43 20.77 17.85 -11.05
C LEU A 43 21.99 18.65 -10.61
N TYR A 44 22.27 18.61 -9.31
CA TYR A 44 23.44 19.23 -8.70
C TYR A 44 23.91 18.37 -7.52
N ASP A 45 25.19 18.50 -7.15
CA ASP A 45 25.76 17.72 -6.05
C ASP A 45 25.07 18.05 -4.72
N GLY A 46 24.68 17.02 -3.97
CA GLY A 46 23.93 17.17 -2.72
C GLY A 46 22.42 17.37 -2.89
N ILE A 47 21.87 17.31 -4.11
CA ILE A 47 20.42 17.36 -4.33
C ILE A 47 19.69 16.25 -3.54
N ASN A 48 18.52 16.59 -2.99
CA ASN A 48 17.74 15.62 -2.23
C ASN A 48 16.97 14.66 -3.16
N THR A 49 16.99 13.37 -2.87
CA THR A 49 16.20 12.35 -3.59
C THR A 49 14.70 12.67 -3.68
N LYS A 50 14.14 13.35 -2.67
CA LYS A 50 12.76 13.86 -2.66
C LYS A 50 12.53 14.94 -3.73
N GLN A 51 13.53 15.79 -4.00
CA GLN A 51 13.45 16.80 -5.07
C GLN A 51 13.48 16.12 -6.45
N ILE A 52 14.40 15.19 -6.67
CA ILE A 52 14.45 14.37 -7.91
C ILE A 52 13.11 13.67 -8.13
N TYR A 53 12.55 13.06 -7.09
CA TYR A 53 11.24 12.41 -7.15
C TYR A 53 10.12 13.38 -7.53
N LYS A 54 10.08 14.58 -6.93
CA LYS A 54 9.09 15.62 -7.25
C LYS A 54 9.18 16.09 -8.70
N MET A 55 10.38 16.26 -9.22
CA MET A 55 10.61 16.65 -10.62
C MET A 55 10.10 15.57 -11.57
N ALA A 56 10.51 14.31 -11.33
CA ALA A 56 10.04 13.16 -12.10
C ALA A 56 8.51 13.03 -12.10
N PHE A 57 7.90 13.14 -10.92
CA PHE A 57 6.45 13.09 -10.78
C PHE A 57 5.75 14.23 -11.53
N SER A 58 6.26 15.46 -11.45
CA SER A 58 5.71 16.62 -12.15
C SER A 58 5.76 16.44 -13.67
N LEU A 59 6.89 15.93 -14.20
CA LEU A 59 7.04 15.64 -15.62
C LEU A 59 6.12 14.51 -16.07
N LEU A 60 6.02 13.42 -15.32
CA LEU A 60 5.07 12.33 -15.60
C LEU A 60 3.62 12.81 -15.61
N LYS A 61 3.24 13.71 -14.68
CA LYS A 61 1.88 14.24 -14.61
C LYS A 61 1.52 15.06 -15.84
N LYS A 62 2.48 15.79 -16.43
CA LYS A 62 2.28 16.53 -17.69
C LYS A 62 2.08 15.59 -18.88
N GLU A 63 2.70 14.41 -18.85
CA GLU A 63 2.56 13.40 -19.90
C GLU A 63 1.23 12.65 -19.77
N ALA A 64 0.99 11.99 -18.64
CA ALA A 64 -0.29 11.35 -18.34
C ALA A 64 -0.48 11.17 -16.83
N ASN A 65 -1.64 11.59 -16.32
CA ASN A 65 -2.01 11.43 -14.91
C ASN A 65 -1.91 9.96 -14.45
N VAL A 66 -2.21 9.00 -15.32
CA VAL A 66 -2.11 7.56 -15.04
C VAL A 66 -0.70 7.14 -14.65
N HIS A 67 0.32 7.58 -15.41
CA HIS A 67 1.71 7.25 -15.09
C HIS A 67 2.14 7.90 -13.78
N ALA A 68 1.74 9.15 -13.55
CA ALA A 68 2.01 9.83 -12.29
C ALA A 68 1.37 9.11 -11.09
N ALA A 69 0.12 8.64 -11.22
CA ALA A 69 -0.57 7.88 -10.18
C ALA A 69 0.15 6.58 -9.83
N LYS A 70 0.55 5.78 -10.84
CA LYS A 70 1.31 4.53 -10.66
C LYS A 70 2.69 4.79 -10.05
N TYR A 71 3.39 5.84 -10.53
CA TYR A 71 4.68 6.25 -9.97
C TYR A 71 4.58 6.65 -8.49
N ASN A 72 3.43 7.22 -8.08
CA ASN A 72 3.18 7.69 -6.73
C ASN A 72 2.60 6.64 -5.78
N LEU A 73 2.47 5.38 -6.22
CA LEU A 73 1.81 4.32 -5.47
C LEU A 73 2.36 4.11 -4.05
N ARG A 74 3.69 4.11 -3.89
CA ARG A 74 4.29 3.96 -2.56
C ARG A 74 3.90 5.11 -1.62
N LYS A 75 3.68 6.33 -2.15
CA LYS A 75 3.16 7.47 -1.38
C LYS A 75 1.68 7.38 -1.11
N ALA A 76 0.94 6.84 -2.05
CA ALA A 76 -0.49 6.59 -1.89
C ALA A 76 -0.76 5.68 -0.68
N ILE A 77 0.02 4.61 -0.51
CA ILE A 77 -0.14 3.70 0.64
C ILE A 77 0.15 4.39 1.98
N GLU A 78 1.18 5.25 2.03
CA GLU A 78 1.44 6.09 3.22
C GLU A 78 0.30 7.04 3.58
N MET A 79 -0.49 7.44 2.58
CA MET A 79 -1.63 8.32 2.80
C MET A 79 -2.87 7.57 3.33
N LEU A 80 -2.77 6.25 3.56
CA LEU A 80 -3.76 5.47 4.29
C LEU A 80 -3.58 5.58 5.83
N GLY A 81 -2.60 6.36 6.29
CA GLY A 81 -2.38 6.67 7.71
C GLY A 81 -2.77 8.11 8.08
N PRO A 82 -2.43 8.57 9.30
CA PRO A 82 -1.48 7.96 10.25
C PRO A 82 -2.10 6.93 11.20
N ALA A 83 -3.43 6.90 11.36
CA ALA A 83 -4.11 6.07 12.36
C ALA A 83 -4.11 4.56 12.01
N GLY A 84 -3.70 4.16 10.81
CA GLY A 84 -3.55 2.75 10.41
C GLY A 84 -4.83 2.06 9.94
N PHE A 85 -6.01 2.47 10.42
CA PHE A 85 -7.26 1.76 10.11
C PHE A 85 -7.62 1.69 8.61
N PHE A 86 -7.32 2.73 7.80
CA PHE A 86 -7.53 2.62 6.34
C PHE A 86 -6.52 1.67 5.69
N PHE A 87 -5.33 1.51 6.26
CA PHE A 87 -4.37 0.51 5.82
C PHE A 87 -4.85 -0.91 6.14
N GLU A 88 -5.45 -1.13 7.31
CA GLU A 88 -6.05 -2.42 7.67
C GLU A 88 -7.17 -2.81 6.70
N LYS A 89 -8.11 -1.89 6.46
CA LYS A 89 -9.15 -2.06 5.44
C LYS A 89 -8.58 -2.31 4.05
N PHE A 90 -7.52 -1.59 3.67
CA PHE A 90 -6.85 -1.81 2.39
C PHE A 90 -6.26 -3.23 2.30
N ILE A 91 -5.59 -3.72 3.35
CA ILE A 91 -5.08 -5.10 3.41
C ILE A 91 -6.23 -6.10 3.31
N ALA A 92 -7.36 -5.87 3.99
CA ALA A 92 -8.55 -6.70 3.85
C ALA A 92 -9.04 -6.75 2.39
N ARG A 93 -9.08 -5.61 1.68
CA ARG A 93 -9.46 -5.56 0.25
C ARG A 93 -8.46 -6.29 -0.66
N LEU A 94 -7.17 -6.32 -0.30
CA LEU A 94 -6.18 -7.14 -1.02
C LEU A 94 -6.54 -8.63 -0.91
N TYR A 95 -6.77 -9.13 0.30
CA TYR A 95 -7.17 -10.52 0.49
C TYR A 95 -8.54 -10.83 -0.12
N ALA A 96 -9.51 -9.93 0.00
CA ALA A 96 -10.83 -10.11 -0.62
C ALA A 96 -10.73 -10.29 -2.14
N SER A 97 -9.82 -9.56 -2.80
CA SER A 97 -9.58 -9.72 -4.25
C SER A 97 -9.02 -11.08 -4.64
N GLU A 98 -8.44 -11.81 -3.68
CA GLU A 98 -7.86 -13.15 -3.85
C GLU A 98 -8.85 -14.27 -3.46
N GLY A 99 -10.12 -13.91 -3.26
CA GLY A 99 -11.20 -14.84 -2.94
C GLY A 99 -11.33 -15.18 -1.45
N PHE A 100 -10.75 -14.37 -0.56
CA PHE A 100 -10.95 -14.52 0.88
C PHE A 100 -12.22 -13.77 1.32
N THR A 101 -12.97 -14.35 2.25
CA THR A 101 -13.90 -13.59 3.09
C THR A 101 -13.09 -12.84 4.14
N THR A 102 -13.35 -11.55 4.35
CA THR A 102 -12.56 -10.74 5.27
C THR A 102 -13.44 -9.94 6.22
N THR A 103 -12.99 -9.78 7.47
CA THR A 103 -13.53 -8.81 8.42
C THR A 103 -12.37 -8.09 9.11
N THR A 104 -12.63 -6.90 9.66
CA THR A 104 -11.59 -6.05 10.27
C THR A 104 -11.99 -5.64 11.68
N ASN A 105 -11.00 -5.33 12.51
CA ASN A 105 -11.17 -4.81 13.87
C ASN A 105 -12.14 -5.67 14.70
N ILE A 106 -11.76 -6.93 14.90
CA ILE A 106 -12.50 -7.84 15.78
C ILE A 106 -11.72 -8.11 17.04
N THR A 107 -12.44 -8.35 18.12
CA THR A 107 -11.86 -8.65 19.43
C THR A 107 -11.99 -10.14 19.70
N LEU A 108 -10.87 -10.84 19.87
CA LEU A 108 -10.83 -12.26 20.17
C LEU A 108 -10.33 -12.52 21.59
N GLN A 109 -10.98 -13.44 22.30
CA GLN A 109 -10.53 -13.87 23.62
C GLN A 109 -9.45 -14.95 23.48
N GLY A 110 -8.20 -14.60 23.76
CA GLY A 110 -7.12 -15.56 23.87
C GLY A 110 -7.22 -16.42 25.13
N LYS A 111 -6.27 -17.34 25.28
CA LYS A 111 -6.13 -18.15 26.49
C LYS A 111 -5.89 -17.28 27.72
N CYS A 112 -5.07 -16.23 27.60
CA CYS A 112 -4.69 -15.37 28.71
C CYS A 112 -5.44 -14.04 28.70
N VAL A 113 -5.47 -13.35 27.56
CA VAL A 113 -6.04 -12.00 27.46
C VAL A 113 -6.83 -11.79 26.18
N THR A 114 -7.58 -10.71 26.13
CA THR A 114 -8.30 -10.27 24.94
C THR A 114 -7.35 -9.57 23.96
N HIS A 115 -7.49 -9.85 22.66
CA HIS A 115 -6.69 -9.26 21.59
C HIS A 115 -7.57 -8.59 20.53
N GLU A 116 -7.24 -7.36 20.17
CA GLU A 116 -7.78 -6.69 18.97
C GLU A 116 -7.04 -7.20 17.73
N ILE A 117 -7.75 -7.80 16.81
CA ILE A 117 -7.20 -8.35 15.57
C ILE A 117 -7.59 -7.45 14.40
N ASP A 118 -6.57 -6.89 13.76
CA ASP A 118 -6.73 -5.88 12.72
C ASP A 118 -7.55 -6.40 11.53
N VAL A 119 -7.20 -7.59 11.01
CA VAL A 119 -7.95 -8.26 9.92
C VAL A 119 -8.03 -9.76 10.19
N VAL A 120 -9.20 -10.34 9.91
CA VAL A 120 -9.38 -11.79 9.83
C VAL A 120 -9.80 -12.16 8.42
N ILE A 121 -9.16 -13.20 7.90
CA ILE A 121 -9.35 -13.70 6.54
C ILE A 121 -9.77 -15.17 6.62
N LYS A 122 -10.71 -15.57 5.79
CA LYS A 122 -11.12 -16.97 5.62
C LYS A 122 -11.14 -17.32 4.14
N LYS A 123 -10.55 -18.45 3.80
CA LYS A 123 -10.67 -19.05 2.47
C LYS A 123 -10.70 -20.56 2.62
N ASP A 124 -11.68 -21.18 1.99
CA ASP A 124 -12.04 -22.57 2.22
C ASP A 124 -12.28 -22.79 3.74
N ASP A 125 -11.71 -23.85 4.32
CA ASP A 125 -11.81 -24.17 5.74
C ASP A 125 -10.63 -23.63 6.57
N LYS A 126 -9.92 -22.60 6.07
CA LYS A 126 -8.79 -22.00 6.77
C LYS A 126 -9.05 -20.56 7.17
N VAL A 127 -8.81 -20.26 8.44
CA VAL A 127 -8.91 -18.90 9.01
C VAL A 127 -7.53 -18.40 9.40
N GLY A 128 -7.18 -17.22 8.90
CA GLY A 128 -5.95 -16.51 9.23
C GLY A 128 -6.25 -15.18 9.89
N ILE A 129 -5.31 -14.73 10.73
CA ILE A 129 -5.28 -13.35 11.22
C ILE A 129 -4.19 -12.58 10.48
N VAL A 130 -4.42 -11.29 10.23
CA VAL A 130 -3.43 -10.38 9.67
C VAL A 130 -3.26 -9.20 10.61
N GLU A 131 -2.03 -9.03 11.08
CA GLU A 131 -1.62 -7.96 11.98
C GLU A 131 -0.91 -6.87 11.17
N CYS A 132 -1.53 -5.70 11.10
CA CYS A 132 -1.04 -4.55 10.38
C CYS A 132 -0.10 -3.73 11.27
N LYS A 133 1.05 -3.36 10.72
CA LYS A 133 2.02 -2.47 11.36
C LYS A 133 2.35 -1.33 10.40
N PHE A 134 1.65 -0.23 10.61
CA PHE A 134 1.76 0.97 9.81
C PHE A 134 2.83 1.91 10.35
N HIS A 135 3.70 2.40 9.47
CA HIS A 135 4.72 3.39 9.79
C HIS A 135 4.45 4.70 9.06
N GLY A 136 4.50 5.83 9.77
CA GLY A 136 4.32 7.16 9.17
C GLY A 136 5.50 7.62 8.29
N SER A 137 6.65 6.94 8.37
CA SER A 137 7.85 7.24 7.59
C SER A 137 8.35 6.00 6.85
N ARG A 138 8.66 6.16 5.56
CA ARG A 138 9.18 5.10 4.67
C ARG A 138 10.47 4.45 5.13
N GLU A 139 11.24 5.17 5.94
CA GLU A 139 12.59 4.74 6.30
C GLU A 139 12.58 3.85 7.53
N VAL A 140 11.48 3.86 8.29
CA VAL A 140 11.26 2.96 9.41
C VAL A 140 11.01 1.55 8.87
N ARG A 141 11.74 0.60 9.43
CA ARG A 141 11.55 -0.82 9.15
C ARG A 141 10.99 -1.49 10.40
N SER A 142 10.11 -2.46 10.20
CA SER A 142 9.69 -3.36 11.27
C SER A 142 10.85 -4.28 11.63
N ASP A 143 11.41 -4.09 12.82
CA ASP A 143 12.49 -4.92 13.35
C ASP A 143 11.98 -6.24 13.94
N VAL A 144 12.88 -7.06 14.48
CA VAL A 144 12.56 -8.41 14.99
C VAL A 144 11.60 -8.39 16.19
N LYS A 145 11.47 -7.28 16.93
CA LYS A 145 10.56 -7.19 18.08
C LYS A 145 9.11 -7.30 17.62
N VAL A 146 8.79 -6.81 16.42
CA VAL A 146 7.44 -6.85 15.84
C VAL A 146 6.95 -8.29 15.68
N PRO A 147 7.62 -9.18 14.91
CA PRO A 147 7.18 -10.56 14.78
C PRO A 147 7.29 -11.35 16.09
N MET A 148 8.25 -11.05 16.98
CA MET A 148 8.30 -11.69 18.31
C MET A 148 7.06 -11.37 19.15
N TYR A 149 6.64 -10.11 19.17
CA TYR A 149 5.44 -9.68 19.88
C TYR A 149 4.17 -10.30 19.27
N ILE A 150 4.04 -10.25 17.94
CA ILE A 150 2.88 -10.80 17.24
C ILE A 150 2.80 -12.33 17.39
N LEU A 151 3.94 -13.04 17.41
CA LEU A 151 3.97 -14.48 17.69
C LEU A 151 3.35 -14.80 19.06
N SER A 152 3.64 -13.98 20.07
CA SER A 152 3.04 -14.14 21.42
C SER A 152 1.53 -14.00 21.38
N ARG A 153 1.02 -12.97 20.69
CA ARG A 153 -0.44 -12.75 20.50
C ARG A 153 -1.09 -13.90 19.74
N PHE A 154 -0.48 -14.32 18.63
CA PHE A 154 -0.96 -15.43 17.82
C PHE A 154 -1.03 -16.73 18.64
N ASN A 155 0.00 -17.02 19.43
CA ASN A 155 0.01 -18.17 20.31
C ASN A 155 -1.10 -18.12 21.37
N ASP A 156 -1.45 -16.94 21.88
CA ASP A 156 -2.53 -16.81 22.86
C ASP A 156 -3.92 -17.05 22.26
N VAL A 157 -4.15 -16.63 21.01
CA VAL A 157 -5.47 -16.77 20.35
C VAL A 157 -5.68 -18.12 19.64
N LYS A 158 -4.61 -18.77 19.15
CA LYS A 158 -4.73 -20.00 18.33
C LYS A 158 -5.19 -21.25 19.09
N HIS A 159 -5.18 -21.20 20.42
CA HIS A 159 -5.57 -22.34 21.26
C HIS A 159 -7.09 -22.45 21.48
N ASN A 160 -7.85 -21.40 21.15
CA ASN A 160 -9.30 -21.36 21.30
C ASN A 160 -9.98 -21.47 19.93
N THR A 161 -11.21 -21.97 19.91
CA THR A 161 -12.13 -21.74 18.79
C THR A 161 -12.88 -20.44 19.02
N HIS A 162 -13.14 -19.71 17.93
CA HIS A 162 -13.78 -18.41 17.97
C HIS A 162 -14.99 -18.41 17.04
N THR A 163 -16.05 -17.71 17.44
CA THR A 163 -17.18 -17.45 16.53
C THR A 163 -16.75 -16.40 15.51
N ILE A 164 -16.37 -16.83 14.31
CA ILE A 164 -15.94 -15.96 13.21
C ILE A 164 -16.75 -16.34 11.98
N PHE A 165 -17.28 -15.37 11.25
CA PHE A 165 -18.13 -15.61 10.08
C PHE A 165 -19.32 -16.55 10.37
N ASN A 166 -19.89 -16.45 11.57
CA ASN A 166 -21.02 -17.24 12.09
C ASN A 166 -20.73 -18.74 12.29
N THR A 167 -19.47 -19.15 12.31
CA THR A 167 -19.03 -20.53 12.54
C THR A 167 -17.96 -20.58 13.64
N GLN A 168 -17.76 -21.75 14.25
CA GLN A 168 -16.67 -21.98 15.20
C GLN A 168 -15.39 -22.28 14.43
N GLU A 169 -14.40 -21.40 14.53
CA GLU A 169 -13.18 -21.45 13.73
C GLU A 169 -11.94 -21.49 14.62
N ALA A 170 -10.96 -22.30 14.23
CA ALA A 170 -9.61 -22.23 14.79
C ALA A 170 -8.77 -21.25 13.95
N ILE A 171 -7.80 -20.56 14.56
CA ILE A 171 -6.88 -19.70 13.81
C ILE A 171 -5.68 -20.53 13.35
N ASP A 172 -5.54 -20.71 12.03
CA ASP A 172 -4.51 -21.55 11.42
C ASP A 172 -3.17 -20.84 11.22
N ASN A 173 -3.22 -19.55 10.88
CA ASN A 173 -2.04 -18.80 10.48
C ASN A 173 -2.11 -17.33 10.89
N CYS A 174 -0.94 -16.72 10.97
CA CYS A 174 -0.78 -15.30 11.24
C CYS A 174 0.14 -14.68 10.18
N THR A 175 -0.35 -13.60 9.57
CA THR A 175 0.42 -12.77 8.64
C THR A 175 0.69 -11.40 9.28
N ILE A 176 1.89 -10.86 9.10
CA ILE A 176 2.22 -9.49 9.50
C ILE A 176 2.31 -8.63 8.24
N ALA A 177 1.44 -7.64 8.12
CA ALA A 177 1.41 -6.70 7.02
C ALA A 177 2.05 -5.36 7.42
N THR A 178 2.94 -4.80 6.59
CA THR A 178 3.49 -3.45 6.83
C THR A 178 3.56 -2.63 5.54
N ASN A 179 3.31 -1.33 5.64
CA ASN A 179 3.40 -0.40 4.51
C ASN A 179 4.85 -0.08 4.12
N THR A 180 5.84 -0.46 4.94
CA THR A 180 7.27 -0.26 4.65
C THR A 180 7.95 -1.59 4.33
N ARG A 181 8.92 -2.01 5.16
CA ARG A 181 9.77 -3.19 4.97
C ARG A 181 10.16 -3.79 6.32
N PHE A 182 10.50 -5.07 6.30
CA PHE A 182 11.07 -5.79 7.45
C PHE A 182 12.61 -5.71 7.44
N THR A 183 13.24 -5.84 8.61
CA THR A 183 14.68 -6.10 8.71
C THR A 183 15.00 -7.57 8.36
N GLY A 184 16.28 -7.88 8.11
CA GLY A 184 16.72 -9.26 7.85
C GLY A 184 16.37 -10.20 9.00
N ASP A 185 16.63 -9.78 10.23
CA ASP A 185 16.31 -10.57 11.43
C ASP A 185 14.80 -10.78 11.59
N ALA A 186 13.97 -9.79 11.26
CA ALA A 186 12.52 -9.94 11.30
C ALA A 186 12.03 -10.98 10.29
N VAL A 187 12.60 -10.98 9.07
CA VAL A 187 12.29 -11.99 8.04
C VAL A 187 12.75 -13.38 8.48
N ALA A 188 13.98 -13.49 8.99
CA ALA A 188 14.54 -14.77 9.45
C ALA A 188 13.72 -15.37 10.60
N PHE A 189 13.41 -14.56 11.62
CA PHE A 189 12.61 -15.01 12.77
C PHE A 189 11.19 -15.40 12.37
N ALA A 190 10.50 -14.58 11.56
CA ALA A 190 9.14 -14.87 11.12
C ALA A 190 9.05 -16.19 10.33
N SER A 191 9.96 -16.37 9.37
CA SER A 191 10.06 -17.61 8.58
C SER A 191 10.31 -18.82 9.50
N CYS A 192 11.26 -18.72 10.42
CA CYS A 192 11.57 -19.77 11.40
C CYS A 192 10.39 -20.11 12.31
N SER A 193 9.55 -19.13 12.64
CA SER A 193 8.45 -19.28 13.60
C SER A 193 7.10 -19.61 12.94
N GLY A 194 7.06 -19.79 11.62
CA GLY A 194 5.82 -20.08 10.88
C GLY A 194 4.91 -18.86 10.70
N LEU A 195 5.43 -17.64 10.83
CA LEU A 195 4.69 -16.40 10.55
C LEU A 195 4.88 -16.00 9.08
N SER A 196 3.78 -15.59 8.45
CA SER A 196 3.82 -15.00 7.11
C SER A 196 4.09 -13.50 7.20
N LEU A 197 4.79 -12.93 6.20
CA LEU A 197 5.07 -11.50 6.12
C LEU A 197 4.55 -10.93 4.80
N LEU A 198 4.00 -9.74 4.85
CA LEU A 198 3.54 -8.98 3.69
C LEU A 198 4.03 -7.54 3.80
N SER A 199 4.79 -7.07 2.82
CA SER A 199 5.26 -5.67 2.77
C SER A 199 5.26 -5.13 1.36
N TRP A 200 5.80 -3.91 1.17
CA TRP A 200 5.86 -3.27 -0.15
C TRP A 200 6.46 -4.17 -1.23
N ASP A 201 7.53 -4.90 -0.91
CA ASP A 201 8.30 -5.72 -1.86
C ASP A 201 8.68 -7.11 -1.33
N TYR A 202 8.05 -7.58 -0.25
CA TYR A 202 8.22 -8.95 0.26
C TYR A 202 6.88 -9.64 0.54
N PRO A 203 6.75 -10.94 0.25
CA PRO A 203 7.70 -11.80 -0.49
C PRO A 203 7.83 -11.37 -1.97
N GLU A 204 8.92 -11.72 -2.62
CA GLU A 204 9.31 -11.16 -3.93
C GLU A 204 8.21 -11.25 -5.01
N ALA A 205 7.49 -12.37 -5.07
CA ALA A 205 6.41 -12.58 -6.04
C ALA A 205 5.01 -12.19 -5.53
N ASN A 206 4.81 -12.10 -4.21
CA ASN A 206 3.48 -11.96 -3.60
C ASN A 206 3.45 -10.87 -2.52
N ASN A 207 3.87 -9.66 -2.90
CA ASN A 207 3.96 -8.48 -2.04
C ASN A 207 2.84 -7.49 -2.33
N ILE A 208 2.71 -6.44 -1.50
CA ILE A 208 1.68 -5.42 -1.66
C ILE A 208 1.74 -4.81 -3.06
N LYS A 209 2.94 -4.51 -3.57
CA LYS A 209 3.08 -3.93 -4.90
C LYS A 209 2.59 -4.87 -6.00
N THR A 210 3.00 -6.14 -6.02
CA THR A 210 2.57 -7.10 -7.05
C THR A 210 1.08 -7.39 -6.96
N LYS A 211 0.51 -7.49 -5.75
CA LYS A 211 -0.94 -7.61 -5.54
C LYS A 211 -1.71 -6.44 -6.16
N ILE A 212 -1.24 -5.21 -5.97
CA ILE A 212 -1.87 -4.01 -6.56
C ILE A 212 -1.82 -4.05 -8.07
N ASP A 213 -0.62 -4.28 -8.64
CA ASP A 213 -0.42 -4.23 -10.08
C ASP A 213 -1.17 -5.36 -10.81
N ASN A 214 -1.21 -6.58 -10.25
CA ASN A 214 -1.84 -7.75 -10.88
C ASN A 214 -3.37 -7.69 -10.85
N ASN A 215 -3.94 -7.14 -9.77
CA ASN A 215 -5.39 -7.19 -9.53
C ASN A 215 -6.05 -5.80 -9.64
N CYS A 216 -5.34 -4.80 -10.17
CA CYS A 216 -5.83 -3.44 -10.34
C CYS A 216 -6.34 -2.79 -9.03
N LEU A 217 -5.66 -3.05 -7.90
CA LEU A 217 -6.07 -2.62 -6.55
C LEU A 217 -5.41 -1.30 -6.13
N TYR A 218 -5.35 -0.35 -7.05
CA TYR A 218 -4.78 0.95 -6.77
C TYR A 218 -5.62 1.69 -5.72
N PRO A 219 -5.03 2.22 -4.64
CA PRO A 219 -5.78 2.99 -3.65
C PRO A 219 -6.15 4.37 -4.21
N ILE A 220 -7.32 4.92 -3.87
CA ILE A 220 -7.76 6.25 -4.34
C ILE A 220 -6.79 7.37 -3.96
N THR A 221 -5.96 7.14 -2.95
CA THR A 221 -4.90 8.06 -2.54
C THR A 221 -3.82 8.27 -3.62
N CYS A 222 -3.74 7.40 -4.64
CA CYS A 222 -2.81 7.58 -5.76
C CYS A 222 -3.30 8.59 -6.80
N LEU A 223 -4.61 8.86 -6.86
CA LEU A 223 -5.21 9.78 -7.83
C LEU A 223 -4.65 11.19 -7.67
N THR A 224 -4.29 11.81 -8.78
CA THR A 224 -3.63 13.13 -8.82
C THR A 224 -4.60 14.28 -9.10
N SER A 225 -5.83 13.95 -9.49
CA SER A 225 -6.97 14.86 -9.68
C SER A 225 -7.77 15.15 -8.39
N LEU A 226 -7.51 14.37 -7.33
CA LEU A 226 -8.07 14.57 -5.99
C LEU A 226 -7.09 15.28 -5.07
N THR A 227 -7.61 16.21 -4.28
CA THR A 227 -6.90 16.85 -3.16
C THR A 227 -6.77 15.89 -1.97
N ALA A 228 -5.93 16.24 -0.98
CA ALA A 228 -5.78 15.44 0.24
C ALA A 228 -7.11 15.32 1.02
N ALA A 229 -7.84 16.43 1.17
CA ALA A 229 -9.12 16.45 1.87
C ALA A 229 -10.20 15.62 1.16
N GLU A 230 -10.22 15.63 -0.18
CA GLU A 230 -11.17 14.80 -0.94
C GLU A 230 -10.86 13.31 -0.84
N LYS A 231 -9.56 12.95 -0.82
CA LYS A 231 -9.14 11.57 -0.57
C LYS A 231 -9.62 11.11 0.80
N GLU A 232 -9.40 11.92 1.83
CA GLU A 232 -9.86 11.61 3.19
C GLU A 232 -11.37 11.42 3.27
N LYS A 233 -12.16 12.31 2.64
CA LYS A 233 -13.62 12.14 2.57
C LYS A 233 -14.04 10.82 1.91
N LEU A 234 -13.38 10.42 0.82
CA LEU A 234 -13.68 9.15 0.14
C LEU A 234 -13.33 7.95 1.01
N LEU A 235 -12.19 7.99 1.70
CA LEU A 235 -11.80 6.94 2.64
C LEU A 235 -12.83 6.81 3.78
N ILE A 236 -13.35 7.93 4.31
CA ILE A 236 -14.42 7.95 5.33
C ILE A 236 -15.71 7.33 4.78
N LEU A 237 -16.02 7.53 3.50
CA LEU A 237 -17.13 6.88 2.80
C LEU A 237 -16.85 5.40 2.43
N ASP A 238 -15.77 4.81 2.95
CA ASP A 238 -15.33 3.43 2.70
C ASP A 238 -14.93 3.09 1.24
N ILE A 239 -14.69 4.13 0.43
CA ILE A 239 -14.14 4.03 -0.92
C ILE A 239 -12.62 4.09 -0.83
N LEU A 240 -11.95 2.92 -0.88
CA LEU A 240 -10.50 2.81 -0.71
C LEU A 240 -9.80 2.59 -2.04
N LEU A 241 -10.41 1.88 -2.98
CA LEU A 241 -9.79 1.50 -4.25
C LEU A 241 -10.33 2.33 -5.42
N VAL A 242 -9.47 2.59 -6.40
CA VAL A 242 -9.82 3.28 -7.65
C VAL A 242 -10.96 2.54 -8.37
N LYS A 243 -10.96 1.20 -8.35
CA LYS A 243 -12.04 0.40 -8.95
C LYS A 243 -13.40 0.58 -8.26
N GLU A 244 -13.40 0.83 -6.94
CA GLU A 244 -14.65 1.09 -6.19
C GLU A 244 -15.22 2.45 -6.58
N LEU A 245 -14.36 3.46 -6.69
CA LEU A 245 -14.75 4.79 -7.17
C LEU A 245 -15.34 4.76 -8.58
N VAL A 246 -14.78 3.95 -9.49
CA VAL A 246 -15.31 3.80 -10.86
C VAL A 246 -16.70 3.16 -10.84
N ASN A 247 -16.96 2.22 -9.93
CA ASN A 247 -18.27 1.57 -9.80
C ASN A 247 -19.30 2.44 -9.07
N GLU A 248 -18.86 3.35 -8.20
CA GLU A 248 -19.72 4.17 -7.34
C GLU A 248 -19.45 5.67 -7.51
N THR A 249 -19.56 6.20 -8.73
CA THR A 249 -19.16 7.58 -9.04
C THR A 249 -19.97 8.66 -8.30
N GLU A 250 -21.16 8.33 -7.79
CA GLU A 250 -21.99 9.21 -6.97
C GLU A 250 -21.28 9.67 -5.69
N CYS A 251 -20.30 8.91 -5.20
CA CYS A 251 -19.48 9.32 -4.06
C CYS A 251 -18.76 10.66 -4.31
N LEU A 252 -18.42 10.98 -5.57
CA LEU A 252 -17.75 12.22 -5.94
C LEU A 252 -18.67 13.43 -5.79
N GLU A 253 -19.96 13.27 -6.07
CA GLU A 253 -20.97 14.30 -5.83
C GLU A 253 -21.17 14.50 -4.33
N LYS A 254 -21.27 13.41 -3.55
CA LYS A 254 -21.42 13.45 -2.08
C LYS A 254 -20.30 14.23 -1.38
N ILE A 255 -19.07 14.18 -1.89
CA ILE A 255 -17.93 14.93 -1.34
C ILE A 255 -17.83 16.38 -1.87
N GLY A 256 -18.70 16.77 -2.81
CA GLY A 256 -18.86 18.14 -3.32
C GLY A 256 -18.06 18.48 -4.58
N LEU A 257 -17.70 17.50 -5.43
CA LEU A 257 -17.01 17.81 -6.69
C LEU A 257 -18.00 18.37 -7.73
N SER A 258 -17.55 19.36 -8.50
CA SER A 258 -18.30 19.83 -9.68
C SER A 258 -18.25 18.79 -10.79
N ALA A 259 -19.27 18.80 -11.67
CA ALA A 259 -19.37 17.87 -12.81
C ALA A 259 -18.08 17.82 -13.67
N ASN A 260 -17.44 18.98 -13.89
CA ASN A 260 -16.20 19.01 -14.67
C ASN A 260 -15.04 18.30 -13.95
N ARG A 261 -14.94 18.43 -12.62
CA ARG A 261 -13.94 17.73 -11.82
C ARG A 261 -14.23 16.25 -11.71
N MET A 262 -15.50 15.85 -11.53
CA MET A 262 -15.91 14.45 -11.54
C MET A 262 -15.45 13.76 -12.83
N ARG A 263 -15.73 14.35 -14.00
CA ARG A 263 -15.26 13.82 -15.30
C ARG A 263 -13.75 13.63 -15.35
N ASN A 264 -12.97 14.57 -14.79
CA ASN A 264 -11.51 14.46 -14.74
C ASN A 264 -11.04 13.32 -13.83
N VAL A 265 -11.64 13.17 -12.66
CA VAL A 265 -11.33 12.09 -11.71
C VAL A 265 -11.68 10.74 -12.32
N ILE A 266 -12.88 10.58 -12.88
CA ILE A 266 -13.34 9.33 -13.50
C ILE A 266 -12.44 8.95 -14.68
N ARG A 267 -12.06 9.92 -15.52
CA ARG A 267 -11.12 9.69 -16.63
C ARG A 267 -9.75 9.22 -16.14
N GLU A 268 -9.20 9.83 -15.10
CA GLU A 268 -7.95 9.37 -14.49
C GLU A 268 -8.09 7.95 -13.91
N ALA A 269 -9.15 7.72 -13.12
CA ALA A 269 -9.42 6.46 -12.45
C ALA A 269 -9.58 5.30 -13.44
N SER A 270 -10.37 5.50 -14.49
CA SER A 270 -10.61 4.49 -15.54
C SER A 270 -9.32 4.16 -16.30
N GLY A 271 -8.46 5.17 -16.52
CA GLY A 271 -7.17 4.98 -17.19
C GLY A 271 -6.12 4.22 -16.38
N ILE A 272 -6.23 4.14 -15.05
CA ILE A 272 -5.23 3.42 -14.22
C ILE A 272 -5.30 1.91 -14.44
N CYS A 273 -6.51 1.38 -14.51
CA CYS A 273 -6.77 -0.05 -14.64
C CYS A 273 -7.17 -0.46 -16.06
N ASN A 274 -7.06 0.44 -17.03
CA ASN A 274 -7.54 0.26 -18.40
C ASN A 274 -9.01 -0.21 -18.46
N TYR A 275 -9.87 0.35 -17.61
CA TYR A 275 -11.32 0.25 -17.79
C TYR A 275 -11.66 1.10 -19.02
N MET A 276 -11.46 0.54 -20.21
CA MET A 276 -11.94 1.10 -21.48
C MET A 276 -13.39 0.71 -21.68
#